data_AF-A0A522END8-F1
#
_entry.id   AF-A0A522END8-F1
#
_cell.length_a   1.000
_cell.length_b   1.000
_cell.length_c   1.000
_cell.angle_alpha   90.00
_cell.angle_beta   90.00
_cell.angle_gamma   90.00
#
_symmetry.space_group_name_H-M   'P 1'
#
loop_
_entity.id
_entity.type
_entity.pdbx_description
1 polymer ?
#
loop_
_entity_poly.entity_id
_entity_poly.type
_entity_poly.pdbx_seq_one_letter_code
_entity_poly.pdbx_strand_id
1 'polypeptide(L)'
;MSDKGNHPIIIKRSNNAPAAHHGGAWKLAYADFMTAMMAFFLLMWLLGSANHNELAGIAQYFRTPLKVAIMGGKRAADSAGVIDGGGPDMTRSQGQIAHGANPPPPTRSAAAGQRNEAEQLRRLKARLLQAIESNPLLNQFRKQLLIDITKEGLRIQIVDTQNRPMFANGSARVEPYMRDILREIGKALNDVPNRISLSGHTDSTRYATGDKDYSNWELSADRANASRRELIAGGMDADKIARVQGLASTFNLDKENPADPINRRISIIVLNHQAEAALERENDAATVDAPDQKGAAQIAVQAAAQAEQAPAAAKR
;
A
#
# COMPACT_ATOMS: atom_id res chain seq x y z
N MET A 1 -78.09 -4.27 -66.37
CA MET A 1 -77.05 -5.19 -66.87
C MET A 1 -75.97 -4.38 -67.56
N SER A 2 -74.71 -4.54 -67.15
CA SER A 2 -73.52 -4.59 -68.02
C SER A 2 -72.25 -4.38 -67.17
N ASP A 3 -71.66 -5.52 -66.81
CA ASP A 3 -70.24 -5.80 -66.61
C ASP A 3 -69.32 -4.68 -66.09
N LYS A 4 -69.07 -4.70 -64.78
CA LYS A 4 -67.83 -4.15 -64.22
C LYS A 4 -66.72 -5.16 -64.52
N GLY A 5 -65.89 -4.85 -65.51
CA GLY A 5 -64.73 -5.63 -65.91
C GLY A 5 -63.90 -6.10 -64.72
N ASN A 6 -63.92 -7.42 -64.51
CA ASN A 6 -63.14 -8.10 -63.49
C ASN A 6 -61.68 -8.17 -63.97
N HIS A 7 -60.91 -7.12 -63.73
CA HIS A 7 -59.47 -7.16 -64.02
C HIS A 7 -58.79 -8.06 -62.97
N PRO A 8 -58.12 -9.16 -63.36
CA PRO A 8 -57.44 -10.02 -62.40
C PRO A 8 -56.29 -9.25 -61.76
N ILE A 9 -56.37 -9.03 -60.45
CA ILE A 9 -55.30 -8.43 -59.65
C ILE A 9 -54.21 -9.48 -59.49
N ILE A 10 -53.15 -9.39 -60.29
CA ILE A 10 -51.97 -10.23 -60.16
C ILE A 10 -51.12 -9.68 -59.01
N ILE A 11 -51.27 -10.25 -57.81
CA ILE A 11 -50.38 -9.96 -56.68
C ILE A 11 -49.08 -10.75 -56.90
N LYS A 12 -48.08 -10.13 -57.52
CA LYS A 12 -46.71 -10.66 -57.56
C LYS A 12 -46.10 -10.53 -56.17
N ARG A 13 -46.23 -11.58 -55.34
CA ARG A 13 -45.43 -11.71 -54.12
C ARG A 13 -44.00 -12.07 -54.53
N SER A 14 -43.10 -11.09 -54.55
CA SER A 14 -41.67 -11.39 -54.59
C SER A 14 -41.27 -11.95 -53.23
N ASN A 15 -41.00 -13.25 -53.17
CA ASN A 15 -40.17 -13.79 -52.09
C ASN A 15 -38.77 -13.21 -52.27
N ASN A 16 -38.52 -12.03 -51.70
CA ASN A 16 -37.18 -11.60 -51.37
C ASN A 16 -36.73 -12.39 -50.14
N ALA A 17 -36.56 -13.70 -50.31
CA ALA A 17 -35.61 -14.40 -49.47
C ALA A 17 -34.27 -13.71 -49.75
N PRO A 18 -33.57 -13.14 -48.75
CA PRO A 18 -32.21 -12.67 -48.98
C PRO A 18 -31.47 -13.87 -49.58
N ALA A 19 -30.85 -13.66 -50.75
CA ALA A 19 -30.01 -14.66 -51.35
C ALA A 19 -29.06 -15.14 -50.24
N ALA A 20 -29.20 -16.42 -49.89
CA ALA A 20 -28.35 -17.09 -48.95
C ALA A 20 -26.90 -16.97 -49.45
N HIS A 21 -26.21 -15.90 -49.05
CA HIS A 21 -24.76 -15.78 -49.11
C HIS A 21 -24.14 -16.71 -48.04
N HIS A 22 -24.62 -17.95 -47.95
CA HIS A 22 -24.12 -19.00 -47.08
C HIS A 22 -22.88 -19.60 -47.72
N GLY A 23 -21.74 -18.94 -47.48
CA GLY A 23 -20.44 -19.47 -47.87
C GLY A 23 -19.27 -18.51 -47.71
N GLY A 24 -19.52 -17.22 -47.44
CA GLY A 24 -18.47 -16.20 -47.28
C GLY A 24 -18.26 -15.71 -45.85
N ALA A 25 -19.29 -15.74 -44.99
CA ALA A 25 -19.19 -15.19 -43.63
C ALA A 25 -18.17 -15.94 -42.75
N TRP A 26 -18.10 -17.27 -42.87
CA TRP A 26 -17.09 -18.07 -42.16
C TRP A 26 -15.68 -17.81 -42.71
N LYS A 27 -15.55 -17.48 -44.00
CA LYS A 27 -14.27 -17.11 -44.63
C LYS A 27 -13.79 -15.75 -44.13
N LEU A 28 -14.71 -14.82 -43.84
CA LEU A 28 -14.37 -13.53 -43.25
C LEU A 28 -13.90 -13.70 -41.79
N ALA A 29 -14.57 -14.54 -41.00
CA ALA A 29 -14.13 -14.89 -39.65
C ALA A 29 -12.79 -15.66 -39.65
N TYR A 30 -12.58 -16.54 -40.63
CA TYR A 30 -11.32 -17.26 -40.81
C TYR A 30 -10.19 -16.33 -41.26
N ALA A 31 -10.47 -15.40 -42.18
CA ALA A 31 -9.50 -14.40 -42.61
C ALA A 31 -9.10 -13.48 -41.45
N ASP A 32 -10.07 -13.01 -40.66
CA ASP A 32 -9.82 -12.19 -39.47
C ASP A 32 -8.97 -12.94 -38.43
N PHE A 33 -9.28 -14.22 -38.19
CA PHE A 33 -8.47 -15.08 -37.32
C PHE A 33 -7.05 -15.26 -37.84
N MET A 34 -6.87 -15.48 -39.15
CA MET A 34 -5.54 -15.62 -39.77
C MET A 34 -4.76 -14.30 -39.70
N THR A 35 -5.40 -13.15 -39.86
CA THR A 35 -4.74 -11.84 -39.71
C THR A 35 -4.38 -11.55 -38.25
N ALA A 36 -5.22 -11.93 -37.29
CA ALA A 36 -4.91 -11.81 -35.87
C ALA A 36 -3.71 -12.69 -35.47
N MET A 37 -3.66 -13.93 -35.98
CA MET A 37 -2.53 -14.84 -35.78
C MET A 37 -1.26 -14.32 -36.45
N MET A 38 -1.35 -13.76 -37.66
CA MET A 38 -0.22 -13.15 -38.36
C MET A 38 0.31 -11.94 -37.58
N ALA A 39 -0.57 -11.05 -37.11
CA ALA A 39 -0.18 -9.89 -36.31
C ALA A 39 0.46 -10.31 -34.97
N PHE A 40 -0.09 -11.32 -34.30
CA PHE A 40 0.49 -11.88 -33.08
C PHE A 40 1.86 -12.53 -33.35
N PHE A 41 2.00 -13.25 -34.46
CA PHE A 41 3.27 -13.84 -34.86
C PHE A 41 4.32 -12.78 -35.17
N LEU A 42 3.98 -11.73 -35.93
CA LEU A 42 4.88 -10.61 -36.21
C LEU A 42 5.29 -9.88 -34.92
N LEU A 43 4.37 -9.69 -33.99
CA LEU A 43 4.66 -9.12 -32.67
C LEU A 43 5.64 -10.00 -31.89
N MET A 44 5.38 -11.31 -31.82
CA MET A 44 6.26 -12.23 -31.10
C MET A 44 7.62 -12.39 -31.80
N TRP A 45 7.66 -12.29 -33.13
CA TRP A 45 8.88 -12.28 -33.92
C TRP A 45 9.71 -11.02 -33.67
N LEU A 46 9.07 -9.85 -33.59
CA LEU A 46 9.71 -8.60 -33.19
C LEU A 46 10.28 -8.71 -31.77
N LEU A 47 9.51 -9.24 -30.82
CA LEU A 47 9.99 -9.50 -29.45
C LEU A 47 11.15 -10.50 -29.43
N GLY A 48 11.15 -11.51 -30.28
CA GLY A 48 12.23 -12.50 -30.36
C GLY A 48 13.52 -11.97 -30.99
N SER A 49 13.43 -10.97 -31.87
CA SER A 49 14.60 -10.32 -32.50
C SER A 49 15.15 -9.13 -31.72
N ALA A 50 14.35 -8.55 -30.82
CA ALA A 50 14.73 -7.42 -29.99
C ALA A 50 15.71 -7.83 -28.89
N ASN A 51 16.68 -6.97 -28.59
CA ASN A 51 17.60 -7.24 -27.50
C ASN A 51 16.84 -7.21 -26.16
N HIS A 52 17.20 -8.10 -25.23
CA HIS A 52 16.55 -8.17 -23.91
C HIS A 52 16.54 -6.80 -23.19
N ASN A 53 17.55 -5.98 -23.44
CA ASN A 53 17.67 -4.63 -22.88
C ASN A 53 16.64 -3.64 -23.46
N GLU A 54 16.26 -3.77 -24.73
CA GLU A 54 15.26 -2.92 -25.39
C GLU A 54 13.84 -3.27 -24.92
N LEU A 55 13.54 -4.57 -24.78
CA LEU A 55 12.28 -5.06 -24.24
C LEU A 55 12.05 -4.61 -22.79
N ALA A 56 13.12 -4.62 -21.98
CA ALA A 56 13.07 -4.12 -20.61
C ALA A 56 12.75 -2.62 -20.56
N GLY A 57 13.33 -1.82 -21.47
CA GLY A 57 13.06 -0.38 -21.57
C GLY A 57 11.59 -0.07 -21.93
N ILE A 58 11.02 -0.79 -22.89
CA ILE A 58 9.61 -0.64 -23.27
C ILE A 58 8.68 -1.07 -22.12
N ALA A 59 8.99 -2.16 -21.43
CA ALA A 59 8.22 -2.61 -20.26
C ALA A 59 8.23 -1.59 -19.10
N GLN A 60 9.36 -0.89 -18.91
CA GLN A 60 9.50 0.17 -17.91
C GLN A 60 8.57 1.37 -18.22
N TYR A 61 8.44 1.73 -19.50
CA TYR A 61 7.54 2.81 -19.95
C TYR A 61 6.08 2.56 -19.56
N PHE A 62 5.59 1.33 -19.74
CA PHE A 62 4.22 0.96 -19.37
C PHE A 62 4.01 0.70 -17.87
N ARG A 63 5.07 0.45 -17.11
CA ARG A 63 5.02 0.29 -15.65
C ARG A 63 5.08 1.62 -14.89
N THR A 64 5.42 2.72 -15.55
CA THR A 64 5.51 4.03 -14.91
C THR A 64 4.09 4.61 -14.74
N PRO A 65 3.63 4.89 -13.51
CA PRO A 65 2.29 5.43 -13.31
C PRO A 65 2.16 6.79 -14.00
N LEU A 66 1.05 6.98 -14.73
CA LEU A 66 0.75 8.15 -15.58
C LEU A 66 1.01 9.50 -14.87
N LYS A 67 0.85 9.53 -13.54
CA LYS A 67 1.09 10.68 -12.67
C LYS A 67 2.54 11.18 -12.74
N VAL A 68 3.53 10.28 -12.83
CA VAL A 68 4.96 10.64 -12.93
C VAL A 68 5.30 11.17 -14.32
N ALA A 69 4.62 10.67 -15.37
CA ALA A 69 4.82 11.11 -16.75
C ALA A 69 4.28 12.52 -17.02
N ILE A 70 3.23 12.95 -16.30
CA ILE A 70 2.55 14.25 -16.50
C ILE A 70 3.07 15.32 -15.54
N MET A 71 3.40 14.99 -14.29
CA MET A 71 3.82 15.98 -13.26
C MET A 71 5.33 16.25 -13.20
N GLY A 72 6.14 15.70 -14.12
CA GLY A 72 7.57 16.03 -14.19
C GLY A 72 8.38 15.64 -12.95
N GLY A 73 8.05 14.49 -12.33
CA GLY A 73 8.88 13.90 -11.28
C GLY A 73 10.03 13.08 -11.89
N LYS A 74 11.17 13.01 -11.19
CA LYS A 74 12.36 12.23 -11.60
C LYS A 74 11.96 10.89 -12.18
N ARG A 75 12.19 10.68 -13.47
CA ARG A 75 11.93 9.39 -14.10
C ARG A 75 12.95 8.39 -13.55
N ALA A 76 12.58 7.11 -13.50
CA ALA A 76 13.54 6.05 -13.19
C ALA A 76 14.68 5.94 -14.24
N ALA A 77 14.58 6.69 -15.35
CA ALA A 77 15.61 6.81 -16.39
C ALA A 77 16.49 8.08 -16.24
N ASP A 78 16.15 9.00 -15.33
CA ASP A 78 16.93 10.21 -15.12
C ASP A 78 18.17 9.82 -14.32
N SER A 79 19.31 9.78 -15.01
CA SER A 79 20.61 9.60 -14.35
C SER A 79 20.86 10.80 -13.44
N ALA A 80 21.56 10.60 -12.32
CA ALA A 80 21.96 11.69 -11.40
C ALA A 80 23.08 12.59 -11.98
N GLY A 81 22.94 13.01 -13.24
CA GLY A 81 23.81 13.95 -13.94
C GLY A 81 23.06 15.23 -14.26
N VAL A 82 23.81 16.35 -14.32
CA VAL A 82 23.29 17.70 -14.65
C VAL A 82 22.77 17.81 -16.10
N ILE A 83 23.01 16.79 -16.93
CA ILE A 83 22.61 16.73 -18.34
C ILE A 83 21.74 15.50 -18.55
N ASP A 84 20.52 15.74 -19.01
CA ASP A 84 19.54 14.72 -19.33
C ASP A 84 20.04 13.90 -20.53
N GLY A 85 20.39 12.62 -20.32
CA GLY A 85 20.78 11.68 -21.39
C GLY A 85 22.28 11.44 -21.66
N GLY A 86 23.21 11.91 -20.81
CA GLY A 86 24.66 11.73 -21.03
C GLY A 86 25.32 10.69 -20.11
N GLY A 87 25.71 9.54 -20.66
CA GLY A 87 26.56 8.55 -19.98
C GLY A 87 28.03 9.00 -19.88
N PRO A 88 28.87 8.32 -19.07
CA PRO A 88 30.28 8.69 -18.88
C PRO A 88 31.18 8.43 -20.11
N ASP A 89 30.64 7.88 -21.19
CA ASP A 89 31.37 7.53 -22.42
C ASP A 89 30.72 8.24 -23.62
N MET A 90 31.38 9.28 -24.13
CA MET A 90 30.93 10.10 -25.27
C MET A 90 30.94 9.35 -26.61
N THR A 91 31.49 8.13 -26.68
CA THR A 91 31.65 7.40 -27.95
C THR A 91 30.47 6.50 -28.31
N ARG A 92 29.48 6.33 -27.42
CA ARG A 92 28.30 5.48 -27.66
C ARG A 92 27.10 6.31 -28.12
N SER A 93 26.57 5.99 -29.30
CA SER A 93 25.39 6.63 -29.90
C SER A 93 24.05 6.04 -29.43
N GLN A 94 24.04 5.05 -28.53
CA GLN A 94 22.81 4.50 -27.96
C GLN A 94 22.55 5.12 -26.59
N GLY A 95 21.40 5.79 -26.45
CA GLY A 95 20.95 6.35 -25.18
C GLY A 95 20.88 5.27 -24.10
N GLN A 96 21.43 5.58 -22.93
CA GLN A 96 21.58 4.62 -21.86
C GLN A 96 20.21 4.31 -21.24
N ILE A 97 19.67 3.13 -21.57
CA ILE A 97 18.51 2.58 -20.87
C ILE A 97 19.01 2.25 -19.46
N ALA A 98 18.59 3.04 -18.47
CA ALA A 98 18.87 2.77 -17.06
C ALA A 98 18.54 1.29 -16.80
N HIS A 99 19.56 0.49 -16.50
CA HIS A 99 19.37 -0.88 -16.07
C HIS A 99 18.35 -0.86 -14.95
N GLY A 100 17.20 -1.47 -15.20
CA GLY A 100 16.12 -1.56 -14.24
C GLY A 100 16.69 -1.97 -12.89
N ALA A 101 16.29 -1.21 -11.88
CA ALA A 101 16.66 -1.31 -10.48
C ALA A 101 16.96 -2.74 -10.00
N ASN A 102 18.17 -3.23 -10.25
CA ASN A 102 18.86 -3.94 -9.20
C ASN A 102 19.35 -2.82 -8.29
N PRO A 103 18.82 -2.68 -7.06
CA PRO A 103 19.48 -1.82 -6.09
C PRO A 103 20.96 -2.22 -6.12
N PRO A 104 21.90 -1.26 -6.13
CA PRO A 104 23.32 -1.57 -6.12
C PRO A 104 23.53 -2.67 -5.07
N PRO A 105 24.23 -3.78 -5.39
CA PRO A 105 24.40 -4.87 -4.44
C PRO A 105 24.81 -4.21 -3.13
N PRO A 106 24.06 -4.48 -2.03
CA PRO A 106 24.23 -3.72 -0.81
C PRO A 106 25.71 -3.67 -0.53
N THR A 107 26.25 -2.45 -0.40
CA THR A 107 27.64 -2.26 0.00
C THR A 107 27.90 -3.23 1.15
N ARG A 108 29.07 -3.89 1.19
CA ARG A 108 29.32 -4.97 2.16
C ARG A 108 28.94 -4.58 3.60
N SER A 109 29.00 -3.28 3.94
CA SER A 109 28.47 -2.68 5.16
C SER A 109 26.95 -2.73 5.32
N ALA A 110 26.15 -2.35 4.31
CA ALA A 110 24.69 -2.43 4.33
C ALA A 110 24.18 -3.88 4.44
N ALA A 111 24.84 -4.82 3.74
CA ALA A 111 24.50 -6.24 3.82
C ALA A 111 24.83 -6.83 5.21
N ALA A 112 25.95 -6.40 5.81
CA ALA A 112 26.33 -6.80 7.17
C ALA A 112 25.37 -6.25 8.22
N GLY A 113 24.96 -4.97 8.10
CA GLY A 113 23.98 -4.35 9.00
C GLY A 113 22.63 -5.09 9.01
N GLN A 114 22.11 -5.43 7.83
CA GLN A 114 20.84 -6.18 7.71
C GLN A 114 20.92 -7.59 8.32
N ARG A 115 22.07 -8.27 8.19
CA ARG A 115 22.27 -9.58 8.82
C ARG A 115 22.27 -9.49 10.34
N ASN A 116 23.00 -8.51 10.90
CA ASN A 116 23.06 -8.28 12.34
C ASN A 116 21.68 -7.96 12.92
N GLU A 117 20.91 -7.11 12.23
CA GLU A 117 19.54 -6.78 12.64
C GLU A 117 18.60 -8.00 12.60
N ALA A 118 18.66 -8.80 11.53
CA ALA A 118 17.88 -10.02 11.44
C ALA A 118 18.22 -11.01 12.57
N GLU A 119 19.48 -11.07 13.00
CA GLU A 119 19.88 -11.84 14.17
C GLU A 119 19.35 -11.25 15.48
N GLN A 120 19.36 -9.92 15.66
CA GLN A 120 18.77 -9.26 16.82
C GLN A 120 17.27 -9.58 16.95
N LEU A 121 16.51 -9.47 15.86
CA LEU A 121 15.09 -9.81 15.83
C LEU A 121 14.84 -11.30 16.13
N ARG A 122 15.71 -12.20 15.65
CA ARG A 122 15.65 -13.63 16.00
C ARG A 122 15.93 -13.89 17.47
N ARG A 123 16.92 -13.21 18.06
CA ARG A 123 17.23 -13.30 19.50
C ARG A 123 16.07 -12.77 20.34
N LEU A 124 15.48 -11.64 19.95
CA LEU A 124 14.29 -11.08 20.59
C LEU A 124 13.12 -12.06 20.53
N LYS A 125 12.87 -12.66 19.35
CA LYS A 125 11.84 -13.71 19.20
C LYS A 125 12.08 -14.87 20.16
N ALA A 126 13.30 -15.39 20.22
CA ALA A 126 13.65 -16.51 21.10
C ALA A 126 13.44 -16.14 22.58
N ARG A 127 13.85 -14.94 23.00
CA ARG A 127 13.65 -14.44 24.36
C ARG A 127 12.18 -14.28 24.71
N LEU A 128 11.35 -13.76 23.81
CA LEU A 128 9.90 -13.65 24.02
C LEU A 128 9.26 -15.02 24.17
N LEU A 129 9.62 -15.99 23.33
CA LEU A 129 9.14 -17.37 23.45
C LEU A 129 9.56 -17.99 24.78
N GLN A 130 10.80 -17.79 25.21
CA GLN A 130 11.29 -18.26 26.50
C GLN A 130 10.57 -17.58 27.68
N ALA A 131 10.29 -16.27 27.60
CA ALA A 131 9.53 -15.55 28.62
C ALA A 131 8.09 -16.08 28.72
N ILE A 132 7.46 -16.40 27.58
CA ILE A 132 6.13 -17.02 27.54
C ILE A 132 6.14 -18.42 28.16
N GLU A 133 7.16 -19.22 27.87
CA GLU A 133 7.27 -20.60 28.39
C GLU A 133 7.60 -20.65 29.89
N SER A 134 8.46 -19.75 30.36
CA SER A 134 8.90 -19.71 31.76
C SER A 134 7.88 -19.08 32.71
N ASN A 135 6.98 -18.22 32.20
CA ASN A 135 5.93 -17.60 33.01
C ASN A 135 4.62 -18.40 32.90
N PRO A 136 4.15 -19.06 33.97
CA PRO A 136 2.92 -19.85 33.95
C PRO A 136 1.69 -19.05 33.50
N LEU A 137 1.65 -17.74 33.83
CA LEU A 137 0.57 -16.84 33.45
C LEU A 137 0.54 -16.59 31.94
N LEU A 138 1.70 -16.47 31.28
CA LEU A 138 1.77 -16.27 29.83
C LEU A 138 1.57 -17.58 29.08
N ASN A 139 2.08 -18.69 29.62
CA ASN A 139 2.04 -19.99 28.95
C ASN A 139 0.59 -20.47 28.70
N GLN A 140 -0.35 -20.18 29.60
CA GLN A 140 -1.78 -20.46 29.36
C GLN A 140 -2.36 -19.72 28.13
N PHE A 141 -1.74 -18.62 27.71
CA PHE A 141 -2.14 -17.82 26.54
C PHE A 141 -1.26 -18.08 25.31
N ARG A 142 -0.35 -19.07 25.34
CA ARG A 142 0.56 -19.38 24.22
C ARG A 142 -0.15 -19.49 22.87
N LYS A 143 -1.35 -20.10 22.84
CA LYS A 143 -2.14 -20.24 21.60
C LYS A 143 -2.70 -18.92 21.06
N GLN A 144 -2.84 -17.91 21.92
CA GLN A 144 -3.33 -16.58 21.59
C GLN A 144 -2.18 -15.61 21.26
N LEU A 145 -0.93 -16.04 21.41
CA LEU A 145 0.28 -15.26 21.14
C LEU A 145 0.97 -15.81 19.88
N LEU A 146 0.77 -15.14 18.75
CA LEU A 146 1.37 -15.52 17.47
C LEU A 146 2.60 -14.65 17.20
N ILE A 147 3.77 -15.26 17.09
CA ILE A 147 5.04 -14.54 16.91
C ILE A 147 5.76 -15.01 15.64
N ASP A 148 5.89 -14.11 14.66
CA ASP A 148 6.47 -14.41 13.37
C ASP A 148 7.38 -13.29 12.85
N ILE A 149 8.37 -13.65 12.03
CA ILE A 149 9.26 -12.67 11.39
C ILE A 149 8.68 -12.36 10.02
N THR A 150 8.45 -11.08 9.77
CA THR A 150 7.88 -10.54 8.54
C THR A 150 8.92 -9.71 7.79
N LYS A 151 8.55 -9.18 6.62
CA LYS A 151 9.40 -8.26 5.85
C LYS A 151 9.62 -6.92 6.58
N GLU A 152 8.68 -6.53 7.44
CA GLU A 152 8.72 -5.27 8.19
C GLU A 152 9.48 -5.41 9.51
N GLY A 153 9.68 -6.65 9.99
CA GLY A 153 10.39 -6.94 11.24
C GLY A 153 9.73 -8.06 12.04
N LEU A 154 9.84 -8.03 13.37
CA LEU A 154 9.25 -9.04 14.25
C LEU A 154 7.81 -8.65 14.59
N ARG A 155 6.85 -9.50 14.21
CA ARG A 155 5.43 -9.31 14.49
C ARG A 155 4.99 -10.20 15.66
N ILE A 156 4.27 -9.59 16.59
CA ILE A 156 3.66 -10.22 17.75
C ILE A 156 2.17 -9.90 17.68
N GLN A 157 1.32 -10.92 17.54
CA GLN A 157 -0.12 -10.78 17.52
C GLN A 157 -0.73 -11.41 18.77
N ILE A 158 -1.60 -10.66 19.43
CA ILE A 158 -2.38 -11.12 20.57
C ILE A 158 -3.83 -11.22 20.10
N VAL A 159 -4.35 -12.44 19.96
CA VAL A 159 -5.68 -12.72 19.39
C VAL A 159 -6.70 -13.06 20.46
N ASP A 160 -7.94 -12.64 20.26
CA ASP A 160 -9.07 -13.04 21.09
C ASP A 160 -9.52 -14.47 20.78
N THR A 161 -10.22 -15.06 21.74
CA THR A 161 -11.03 -16.27 21.54
C THR A 161 -12.39 -16.08 22.21
N GLN A 162 -13.42 -16.86 21.82
CA GLN A 162 -14.78 -16.71 22.37
C GLN A 162 -14.81 -16.73 23.91
N ASN A 163 -14.02 -17.60 24.54
CA ASN A 163 -14.04 -17.80 25.98
C ASN A 163 -12.99 -16.97 26.75
N ARG A 164 -12.08 -16.27 26.04
CA ARG A 164 -11.00 -15.48 26.62
C ARG A 164 -10.71 -14.24 25.75
N PRO A 165 -11.57 -13.21 25.80
CA PRO A 165 -11.36 -11.97 25.05
C PRO A 165 -10.28 -11.09 25.70
N MET A 166 -9.42 -10.40 24.95
CA MET A 166 -8.36 -9.54 25.55
C MET A 166 -8.88 -8.20 26.04
N PHE A 167 -10.09 -7.83 25.61
CA PHE A 167 -10.79 -6.62 25.99
C PHE A 167 -12.21 -6.95 26.41
N ALA A 168 -12.76 -6.13 27.30
CA ALA A 168 -14.17 -6.22 27.63
C ALA A 168 -15.04 -6.02 26.37
N ASN A 169 -16.21 -6.67 26.34
CA ASN A 169 -17.09 -6.65 25.18
C ASN A 169 -17.46 -5.20 24.80
N GLY A 170 -17.33 -4.87 23.51
CA GLY A 170 -17.60 -3.51 23.00
C GLY A 170 -16.77 -2.41 23.66
N SER A 171 -15.64 -2.73 24.31
CA SER A 171 -14.84 -1.76 25.06
C SER A 171 -13.36 -1.84 24.67
N ALA A 172 -12.66 -0.72 24.89
CA ALA A 172 -11.21 -0.64 24.84
C ALA A 172 -10.54 -0.90 26.20
N ARG A 173 -11.31 -1.27 27.23
CA ARG A 173 -10.78 -1.70 28.53
C ARG A 173 -10.11 -3.07 28.40
N VAL A 174 -8.82 -3.13 28.70
CA VAL A 174 -8.05 -4.38 28.72
C VAL A 174 -8.50 -5.27 29.89
N GLU A 175 -8.54 -6.58 29.63
CA GLU A 175 -8.72 -7.58 30.67
C GLU A 175 -7.44 -7.75 31.51
N PRO A 176 -7.51 -8.24 32.76
CA PRO A 176 -6.33 -8.38 33.64
C PRO A 176 -5.20 -9.18 33.02
N TYR A 177 -5.50 -10.29 32.34
CA TYR A 177 -4.48 -11.10 31.68
C TYR A 177 -3.86 -10.41 30.46
N MET A 178 -4.63 -9.64 29.69
CA MET A 178 -4.09 -8.85 28.58
C MET A 178 -3.11 -7.80 29.09
N ARG A 179 -3.44 -7.14 30.20
CA ARG A 179 -2.53 -6.22 30.89
C ARG A 179 -1.22 -6.91 31.25
N ASP A 180 -1.28 -8.08 31.89
CA ASP A 180 -0.08 -8.80 32.32
C ASP A 180 0.79 -9.24 31.13
N ILE A 181 0.16 -9.73 30.05
CA ILE A 181 0.84 -10.07 28.79
C ILE A 181 1.58 -8.85 28.23
N LEU A 182 0.88 -7.72 28.06
CA LEU A 182 1.46 -6.51 27.48
C LEU A 182 2.59 -5.97 28.34
N ARG A 183 2.46 -6.00 29.66
CA ARG A 183 3.51 -5.52 30.55
C ARG A 183 4.78 -6.36 30.48
N GLU A 184 4.63 -7.68 30.38
CA GLU A 184 5.78 -8.57 30.25
C GLU A 184 6.45 -8.45 28.88
N ILE A 185 5.66 -8.31 27.81
CA ILE A 185 6.19 -8.02 26.46
C ILE A 185 6.91 -6.67 26.45
N GLY A 186 6.36 -5.65 27.11
CA GLY A 186 6.93 -4.30 27.19
C GLY A 186 8.38 -4.28 27.68
N LYS A 187 8.71 -5.08 28.69
CA LYS A 187 10.08 -5.22 29.21
C LYS A 187 11.05 -5.77 28.17
N ALA A 188 10.67 -6.85 27.50
CA ALA A 188 11.50 -7.51 26.49
C ALA A 188 11.69 -6.63 25.25
N LEU A 189 10.72 -5.77 24.93
CA LEU A 189 10.83 -4.88 23.79
C LEU A 189 11.97 -3.86 23.95
N ASN A 190 12.38 -3.48 25.16
CA ASN A 190 13.50 -2.55 25.36
C ASN A 190 14.89 -3.14 25.06
N ASP A 191 15.01 -4.45 24.85
CA ASP A 191 16.30 -5.10 24.57
C ASP A 191 16.87 -4.72 23.19
N VAL A 192 16.04 -4.17 22.30
CA VAL A 192 16.42 -3.76 20.96
C VAL A 192 16.14 -2.26 20.78
N PRO A 193 16.92 -1.52 19.97
CA PRO A 193 16.70 -0.10 19.75
C PRO A 193 15.51 0.20 18.82
N ASN A 194 15.03 -0.81 18.09
CA ASN A 194 14.02 -0.69 17.05
C ASN A 194 12.70 -0.07 17.54
N ARG A 195 12.12 0.81 16.70
CA ARG A 195 10.80 1.38 16.95
C ARG A 195 9.67 0.40 16.65
N ILE A 196 8.46 0.74 17.09
CA ILE A 196 7.31 -0.16 17.15
C ILE A 196 6.11 0.48 16.46
N SER A 197 5.48 -0.28 15.57
CA SER A 197 4.15 0.03 15.04
C SER A 197 3.12 -0.83 15.75
N LEU A 198 2.05 -0.20 16.22
CA LEU A 198 0.97 -0.85 16.95
C LEU A 198 -0.34 -0.71 16.19
N SER A 199 -1.01 -1.83 15.92
CA SER A 199 -2.26 -1.83 15.15
C SER A 199 -3.35 -2.62 15.88
N GLY A 200 -4.53 -2.03 15.98
CA GLY A 200 -5.72 -2.69 16.49
C GLY A 200 -6.60 -3.19 15.34
N HIS A 201 -7.13 -4.40 15.51
CA HIS A 201 -8.08 -5.02 14.59
C HIS A 201 -9.33 -5.47 15.35
N THR A 202 -10.47 -5.38 14.69
CA THR A 202 -11.75 -5.91 15.16
C THR A 202 -12.28 -6.91 14.14
N ASP A 203 -13.29 -7.69 14.54
CA ASP A 203 -14.04 -8.50 13.59
C ASP A 203 -15.08 -7.64 12.84
N SER A 204 -15.80 -8.27 11.92
CA SER A 204 -16.89 -7.66 11.15
C SER A 204 -18.21 -7.55 11.92
N THR A 205 -18.29 -8.01 13.17
CA THR A 205 -19.53 -7.90 13.94
C THR A 205 -19.83 -6.42 14.17
N ARG A 206 -21.08 -6.02 13.98
CA ARG A 206 -21.46 -4.62 14.20
C ARG A 206 -21.30 -4.30 15.67
N TYR A 207 -20.68 -3.16 15.92
CA TYR A 207 -20.67 -2.56 17.24
C TYR A 207 -22.11 -2.35 17.70
N ALA A 208 -22.52 -3.04 18.77
CA ALA A 208 -23.92 -3.15 19.18
C ALA A 208 -24.36 -2.03 20.14
N THR A 209 -23.44 -1.23 20.66
CA THR A 209 -23.74 -0.12 21.55
C THR A 209 -24.25 1.05 20.70
N GLY A 210 -25.45 1.55 20.99
CA GLY A 210 -26.22 2.50 20.17
C GLY A 210 -25.66 3.91 19.98
N ASP A 211 -24.34 4.07 20.01
CA ASP A 211 -23.66 5.31 19.60
C ASP A 211 -23.55 5.33 18.08
N LYS A 212 -24.21 6.31 17.46
CA LYS A 212 -24.28 6.44 16.00
C LYS A 212 -22.93 6.75 15.36
N ASP A 213 -22.01 7.31 16.15
CA ASP A 213 -20.71 7.80 15.70
C ASP A 213 -19.54 6.90 16.12
N TYR A 214 -19.78 5.88 16.97
CA TYR A 214 -18.73 4.96 17.43
C TYR A 214 -18.84 3.63 16.70
N SER A 215 -17.77 3.29 15.98
CA SER A 215 -17.71 2.09 15.15
C SER A 215 -16.49 1.25 15.47
N ASN A 216 -16.33 0.18 14.71
CA ASN A 216 -15.14 -0.67 14.78
C ASN A 216 -13.85 0.09 14.44
N TRP A 217 -13.92 1.24 13.76
CA TRP A 217 -12.76 2.11 13.52
C TRP A 217 -12.26 2.72 14.83
N GLU A 218 -13.12 3.42 15.56
CA GLU A 218 -12.81 4.03 16.85
C GLU A 218 -12.37 2.96 17.85
N LEU A 219 -13.11 1.84 17.92
CA LEU A 219 -12.79 0.73 18.81
C LEU A 219 -11.40 0.16 18.56
N SER A 220 -11.04 -0.04 17.28
CA SER A 220 -9.74 -0.59 16.92
C SER A 220 -8.59 0.35 17.30
N ALA A 221 -8.76 1.66 17.08
CA ALA A 221 -7.78 2.68 17.44
C ALA A 221 -7.64 2.82 18.97
N ASP A 222 -8.76 2.80 19.70
CA ASP A 222 -8.77 2.90 21.16
C ASP A 222 -8.13 1.69 21.82
N ARG A 223 -8.38 0.47 21.31
CA ARG A 223 -7.74 -0.76 21.78
C ARG A 223 -6.23 -0.77 21.51
N ALA A 224 -5.81 -0.26 20.36
CA ALA A 224 -4.39 -0.05 20.08
C ALA A 224 -3.79 0.92 21.12
N ASN A 225 -4.41 2.06 21.37
CA ASN A 225 -3.93 3.01 22.37
C ASN A 225 -3.98 2.48 23.81
N ALA A 226 -4.97 1.66 24.17
CA ALA A 226 -5.01 0.98 25.46
C ALA A 226 -3.82 0.03 25.61
N SER A 227 -3.50 -0.72 24.56
CA SER A 227 -2.34 -1.61 24.54
C SER A 227 -1.03 -0.83 24.66
N ARG A 228 -0.90 0.30 23.96
CA ARG A 228 0.25 1.21 24.08
C ARG A 228 0.48 1.64 25.52
N ARG A 229 -0.58 2.06 26.22
CA ARG A 229 -0.49 2.50 27.63
C ARG A 229 0.00 1.37 28.54
N GLU A 230 -0.47 0.15 28.34
CA GLU A 230 -0.04 -0.99 29.16
C GLU A 230 1.38 -1.46 28.84
N LEU A 231 1.83 -1.37 27.58
CA LEU A 231 3.23 -1.62 27.21
C LEU A 231 4.16 -0.64 27.93
N ILE A 232 3.83 0.66 27.92
CA ILE A 232 4.60 1.70 28.61
C ILE A 232 4.54 1.50 30.13
N ALA A 233 3.37 1.17 30.68
CA ALA A 233 3.23 0.83 32.11
C ALA A 233 4.03 -0.43 32.50
N GLY A 234 4.34 -1.30 31.54
CA GLY A 234 5.23 -2.45 31.68
C GLY A 234 6.71 -2.10 31.69
N GLY A 235 7.06 -0.85 31.42
CA GLY A 235 8.44 -0.35 31.37
C GLY A 235 8.96 -0.10 29.97
N MET A 236 8.16 -0.29 28.90
CA MET A 236 8.59 0.04 27.54
C MET A 236 8.80 1.55 27.38
N ASP A 237 9.92 1.94 26.76
CA ASP A 237 10.20 3.35 26.49
C ASP A 237 9.14 3.96 25.55
N ALA A 238 8.60 5.13 25.92
CA ALA A 238 7.50 5.76 25.19
C ALA A 238 7.90 6.19 23.76
N ASP A 239 9.15 6.61 23.58
CA ASP A 239 9.71 7.10 22.31
C ASP A 239 9.85 6.00 21.25
N LYS A 240 9.75 4.73 21.67
CA LYS A 240 9.76 3.59 20.76
C LYS A 240 8.52 3.49 19.90
N ILE A 241 7.42 4.13 20.27
CA ILE A 241 6.21 4.13 19.44
C ILE A 241 6.46 4.97 18.19
N ALA A 242 6.52 4.31 17.03
CA ALA A 242 6.57 4.98 15.74
C ALA A 242 5.17 5.35 15.26
N ARG A 243 4.19 4.45 15.44
CA ARG A 243 2.83 4.63 14.91
C ARG A 243 1.80 3.81 15.69
N VAL A 244 0.59 4.35 15.80
CA VAL A 244 -0.59 3.63 16.30
C VAL A 244 -1.68 3.69 15.23
N GLN A 245 -2.32 2.56 14.92
CA GLN A 245 -3.33 2.47 13.87
C GLN A 245 -4.58 1.71 14.34
N GLY A 246 -5.75 2.18 13.93
CA GLY A 246 -6.99 1.42 13.97
C GLY A 246 -7.34 0.92 12.57
N LEU A 247 -7.51 -0.39 12.40
CA LEU A 247 -7.77 -1.01 11.11
C LEU A 247 -9.17 -1.62 10.98
N ALA A 248 -10.00 -1.52 12.03
CA ALA A 248 -11.31 -2.15 12.09
C ALA A 248 -11.26 -3.61 11.59
N SER A 249 -12.19 -3.99 10.72
CA SER A 249 -12.31 -5.32 10.10
C SER A 249 -11.75 -5.39 8.66
N THR A 250 -10.88 -4.46 8.28
CA THR A 250 -10.35 -4.41 6.89
C THR A 250 -9.26 -5.46 6.62
N PHE A 251 -8.58 -5.90 7.67
CA PHE A 251 -7.52 -6.92 7.61
C PHE A 251 -7.83 -8.08 8.55
N ASN A 252 -8.74 -8.96 8.15
CA ASN A 252 -9.09 -10.16 8.89
C ASN A 252 -7.97 -11.23 8.78
N LEU A 253 -7.70 -11.90 9.89
CA LEU A 253 -6.78 -13.03 9.96
C LEU A 253 -7.43 -14.28 9.37
N ASP A 254 -8.67 -14.57 9.76
CA ASP A 254 -9.54 -15.51 9.09
C ASP A 254 -10.42 -14.74 8.08
N LYS A 255 -10.09 -14.91 6.80
CA LYS A 255 -10.82 -14.27 5.69
C LYS A 255 -12.12 -14.98 5.35
N GLU A 256 -12.21 -16.28 5.65
CA GLU A 256 -13.39 -17.10 5.35
C GLU A 256 -14.49 -16.84 6.38
N ASN A 257 -14.10 -16.56 7.63
CA ASN A 257 -15.01 -16.16 8.69
C ASN A 257 -14.68 -14.77 9.27
N PRO A 258 -15.13 -13.67 8.62
CA PRO A 258 -14.92 -12.30 9.10
C PRO A 258 -15.48 -11.99 10.49
N ALA A 259 -16.41 -12.79 11.01
CA ALA A 259 -17.00 -12.61 12.34
C ALA A 259 -16.27 -13.39 13.44
N ASP A 260 -15.24 -14.17 13.08
CA ASP A 260 -14.49 -14.96 14.04
C ASP A 260 -13.74 -14.05 15.04
N PRO A 261 -13.82 -14.33 16.36
CA PRO A 261 -13.04 -13.64 17.39
C PRO A 261 -11.56 -13.50 17.10
N ILE A 262 -10.95 -14.46 16.39
CA ILE A 262 -9.53 -14.41 16.07
C ILE A 262 -9.15 -13.16 15.26
N ASN A 263 -10.12 -12.54 14.58
CA ASN A 263 -9.95 -11.28 13.88
C ASN A 263 -9.82 -10.08 14.83
N ARG A 264 -10.37 -10.16 16.04
CA ARG A 264 -10.14 -9.20 17.12
C ARG A 264 -8.76 -9.45 17.71
N ARG A 265 -7.80 -8.59 17.36
CA ARG A 265 -6.40 -8.77 17.75
C ARG A 265 -5.65 -7.46 17.82
N ILE A 266 -4.56 -7.49 18.57
CA ILE A 266 -3.55 -6.42 18.58
C ILE A 266 -2.30 -6.94 17.89
N SER A 267 -1.80 -6.19 16.92
CA SER A 267 -0.54 -6.46 16.23
C SER A 267 0.52 -5.46 16.69
N ILE A 268 1.61 -5.98 17.23
CA ILE A 268 2.81 -5.22 17.60
C ILE A 268 3.90 -5.62 16.62
N ILE A 269 4.42 -4.66 15.85
CA ILE A 269 5.50 -4.88 14.90
C ILE A 269 6.73 -4.12 15.38
N VAL A 270 7.78 -4.85 15.74
CA VAL A 270 9.11 -4.30 15.97
C VAL A 270 9.75 -4.09 14.61
N LEU A 271 9.86 -2.84 14.19
CA LEU A 271 10.24 -2.43 12.85
C LEU A 271 11.72 -2.70 12.61
N ASN A 272 12.06 -3.24 11.45
CA ASN A 272 13.44 -3.19 10.98
C ASN A 272 13.76 -1.78 10.43
N HIS A 273 15.05 -1.50 10.27
CA HIS A 273 15.53 -0.20 9.85
C HIS A 273 14.97 0.23 8.48
N GLN A 274 14.69 -0.71 7.57
CA GLN A 274 14.10 -0.39 6.28
C GLN A 274 12.65 0.08 6.41
N ALA A 275 11.85 -0.61 7.24
CA ALA A 275 10.46 -0.27 7.50
C ALA A 275 10.33 1.02 8.30
N GLU A 276 11.20 1.23 9.29
CA GLU A 276 11.28 2.47 10.06
C GLU A 276 11.62 3.67 9.15
N ALA A 277 12.67 3.57 8.33
CA ALA A 277 13.03 4.61 7.38
C ALA A 277 11.99 4.83 6.27
N ALA A 278 11.14 3.84 5.97
CA ALA A 278 10.02 4.02 5.05
C ALA A 278 8.90 4.84 5.70
N LEU A 279 8.60 4.61 6.98
CA LEU A 279 7.63 5.39 7.74
C LEU A 279 8.06 6.84 7.94
N GLU A 280 9.34 7.07 8.24
CA GLU A 280 9.87 8.44 8.40
C GLU A 280 9.78 9.23 7.10
N ARG A 281 10.13 8.62 5.97
CA ARG A 281 9.97 9.25 4.65
C ARG A 281 8.51 9.56 4.30
N GLU A 282 7.56 8.70 4.70
CA GLU A 282 6.13 8.96 4.52
C GLU A 282 5.69 10.21 5.28
N ASN A 283 6.16 10.38 6.51
CA ASN A 283 5.86 11.56 7.33
C ASN A 283 6.53 12.83 6.78
N ASP A 284 7.77 12.74 6.29
CA ASP A 284 8.49 13.88 5.72
C ASP A 284 7.90 14.31 4.37
N ALA A 285 7.47 13.36 3.54
CA ALA A 285 6.85 13.62 2.24
C ALA A 285 5.48 14.30 2.33
N ALA A 286 4.87 14.37 3.51
CA ALA A 286 3.64 15.13 3.73
C ALA A 286 3.85 16.67 3.82
N THR A 287 5.11 17.15 3.80
CA THR A 287 5.45 18.58 3.94
C THR A 287 5.45 19.38 2.63
N VAL A 288 5.06 18.78 1.50
CA VAL A 288 5.23 19.38 0.16
C VAL A 288 4.22 20.51 -0.14
N ASP A 289 3.18 20.67 0.67
CA ASP A 289 2.12 21.70 0.47
C ASP A 289 2.09 22.77 1.57
N ALA A 290 3.16 22.90 2.36
CA ALA A 290 3.29 24.04 3.27
C ALA A 290 3.33 25.33 2.42
N PRO A 291 2.37 26.27 2.56
CA PRO A 291 2.43 27.52 1.83
C PRO A 291 3.74 28.19 2.20
N ASP A 292 4.54 28.47 1.17
CA ASP A 292 5.87 29.05 1.26
C ASP A 292 5.79 30.35 2.08
N GLN A 293 6.05 30.27 3.39
CA GLN A 293 6.02 31.43 4.29
C GLN A 293 7.05 32.49 3.86
N LYS A 294 8.03 32.12 3.03
CA LYS A 294 8.98 33.05 2.41
C LYS A 294 8.35 33.86 1.28
N GLY A 295 7.40 33.29 0.53
CA GLY A 295 6.63 34.01 -0.49
C GLY A 295 5.69 35.05 0.13
N ALA A 296 5.01 34.71 1.24
CA ALA A 296 4.14 35.64 1.94
C ALA A 296 4.90 36.85 2.53
N ALA A 297 6.11 36.63 3.05
CA ALA A 297 6.97 37.71 3.55
C ALA A 297 7.46 38.62 2.42
N GLN A 298 7.78 38.09 1.23
CA GLN A 298 8.21 38.89 0.08
C GLN A 298 7.06 39.71 -0.52
N ILE A 299 5.84 39.15 -0.57
CA ILE A 299 4.64 39.87 -1.04
C ILE A 299 4.28 40.99 -0.06
N ALA A 300 4.39 40.77 1.25
CA ALA A 300 4.14 41.80 2.26
C ALA A 300 5.18 42.94 2.20
N VAL A 301 6.45 42.63 1.95
CA VAL A 301 7.52 43.65 1.81
C VAL A 301 7.37 44.43 0.51
N GLN A 302 6.95 43.81 -0.60
CA GLN A 302 6.65 44.52 -1.85
C GLN A 302 5.40 45.38 -1.77
N ALA A 303 4.35 44.92 -1.07
CA ALA A 303 3.14 45.71 -0.85
C ALA A 303 3.40 46.95 0.04
N ALA A 304 4.27 46.81 1.06
CA ALA A 304 4.68 47.94 1.89
C ALA A 304 5.53 48.96 1.10
N ALA A 305 6.45 48.50 0.24
CA ALA A 305 7.29 49.37 -0.58
C ALA A 305 6.50 50.13 -1.66
N GLN A 306 5.38 49.59 -2.15
CA GLN A 306 4.50 50.27 -3.10
C GLN A 306 3.57 51.30 -2.43
N ALA A 307 3.19 51.11 -1.17
CA ALA A 307 2.39 52.07 -0.42
C ALA A 307 3.17 53.34 -0.05
N GLU A 308 4.50 53.25 0.04
CA GLU A 308 5.38 54.38 0.39
C GLU A 308 5.75 55.28 -0.81
N GLN A 309 5.42 54.86 -2.04
CA GLN A 309 5.73 55.60 -3.27
C GLN A 309 4.53 56.35 -3.90
N ALA A 310 3.36 56.37 -3.23
CA ALA A 310 2.22 57.13 -3.72
C ALA A 310 2.42 58.65 -3.46
N PRO A 311 2.43 59.52 -4.49
CA PRO A 311 2.64 60.95 -4.29
C PRO A 311 1.41 61.60 -3.66
N ALA A 312 1.66 62.48 -2.68
CA ALA A 312 0.65 63.32 -2.04
C ALA A 312 -0.03 64.23 -3.08
N ALA A 313 -1.24 63.88 -3.50
CA ALA A 313 -2.08 64.74 -4.32
C ALA A 313 -2.59 65.92 -3.48
N ALA A 314 -2.17 67.10 -3.90
CA ALA A 314 -2.42 68.39 -3.25
C ALA A 314 -3.92 68.73 -3.14
N LYS A 315 -4.30 69.25 -1.97
CA LYS A 315 -5.51 70.05 -1.78
C LYS A 315 -5.42 71.33 -2.63
N ARG A 316 -6.38 71.55 -3.52
CA ARG A 316 -6.95 72.86 -3.83
C ARG A 316 -8.43 72.70 -4.14
#